data_AF-A0AA37HJS7-F1
#
_entry.id   AF-A0AA37HJS7-F1
#
_cell.length_a   1.000
_cell.length_b   1.000
_cell.length_c   1.000
_cell.angle_alpha   90.00
_cell.angle_beta   90.00
_cell.angle_gamma   90.00
#
_symmetry.space_group_name_H-M   'P 1'
#
loop_
_entity.id
_entity.type
_entity.pdbx_description
1 polymer ?
#
loop_
_entity_poly.entity_id
_entity_poly.type
_entity_poly.pdbx_seq_one_letter_code
_entity_poly.pdbx_strand_id
1 'polypeptide(L)'
;MASPDSLMIPPTVLSWSRGLASLSPGVVPCRGLRDEEWRETLRRCTEFVDRWGVQAHEAGWDTLRLFGVGPKTGTIRGDYCGVLIPLSVDVHEVTAEFIKLGKWTAYRHEPVKMPGMVPVWEFKR
;
A
#
# COMPACT_ATOMS: atom_id res chain seq x y z
N MET A 1 12.08 30.73 -12.84
CA MET A 1 11.73 29.75 -13.90
C MET A 1 11.47 28.43 -13.22
N ALA A 2 10.20 28.01 -13.10
CA ALA A 2 9.87 26.66 -12.66
C ALA A 2 10.02 25.72 -13.87
N SER A 3 10.78 24.64 -13.73
CA SER A 3 10.93 23.61 -14.76
C SER A 3 9.59 22.91 -15.01
N PRO A 4 9.27 22.51 -16.26
CA PRO A 4 7.98 21.95 -16.63
C PRO A 4 7.74 20.48 -16.23
N ASP A 5 8.60 19.89 -15.39
CA ASP A 5 8.54 18.45 -15.02
C ASP A 5 7.51 18.09 -13.93
N SER A 6 6.69 19.04 -13.47
CA SER A 6 5.93 18.88 -12.21
C SER A 6 4.44 18.50 -12.34
N LEU A 7 3.97 17.79 -13.37
CA LEU A 7 2.53 17.44 -13.48
C LEU A 7 2.17 16.04 -13.98
N MET A 8 3.12 15.13 -14.24
CA MET A 8 2.75 13.76 -14.63
C MET A 8 2.76 12.81 -13.43
N ILE A 9 1.57 12.30 -13.08
CA ILE A 9 1.45 11.19 -12.13
C ILE A 9 2.15 9.97 -12.75
N PRO A 10 3.14 9.34 -12.08
CA PRO A 10 3.84 8.19 -12.63
C PRO A 10 2.88 7.04 -12.94
N PRO A 11 3.10 6.26 -14.02
CA PRO A 11 2.24 5.12 -14.38
C PRO A 11 2.05 4.11 -13.24
N THR A 12 3.08 3.92 -12.40
CA THR A 12 3.01 3.07 -11.21
C THR A 12 2.01 3.61 -10.18
N VAL A 13 2.01 4.92 -9.91
CA VAL A 13 1.06 5.54 -8.97
C VAL A 13 -0.37 5.47 -9.53
N LEU A 14 -0.54 5.65 -10.84
CA LEU A 14 -1.83 5.43 -11.51
C LEU A 14 -2.29 3.98 -11.37
N SER A 15 -1.39 3.00 -11.44
CA SER A 15 -1.72 1.59 -11.24
C SER A 15 -2.18 1.31 -9.80
N TRP A 16 -1.57 1.95 -8.80
CA TRP A 16 -1.99 1.82 -7.40
C TRP A 16 -3.38 2.41 -7.18
N SER A 17 -3.62 3.62 -7.69
CA SER A 17 -4.93 4.28 -7.62
C SER A 17 -6.02 3.43 -8.29
N ARG A 18 -5.77 2.92 -9.51
CA ARG A 18 -6.71 2.03 -10.22
C ARG A 18 -6.94 0.71 -9.50
N GLY A 19 -5.90 0.10 -8.96
CA GLY A 19 -5.98 -1.14 -8.21
C GLY A 19 -6.86 -1.00 -6.98
N LEU A 20 -6.62 0.02 -6.15
CA LEU A 20 -7.45 0.33 -4.98
C LEU A 20 -8.89 0.69 -5.38
N ALA A 21 -9.09 1.50 -6.42
CA ALA A 21 -10.42 1.89 -6.91
C ALA A 21 -11.22 0.71 -7.48
N SER A 22 -10.56 -0.38 -7.89
CA SER A 22 -11.24 -1.60 -8.35
C SER A 22 -11.87 -2.42 -7.22
N LEU A 23 -11.51 -2.12 -5.97
CA LEU A 23 -11.96 -2.84 -4.80
C LEU A 23 -13.20 -2.19 -4.17
N SER A 24 -14.08 -3.02 -3.60
CA SER A 24 -15.26 -2.54 -2.86
C SER A 24 -14.96 -2.42 -1.36
N PRO A 25 -15.31 -1.29 -0.71
CA PRO A 25 -15.23 -1.16 0.74
C PRO A 25 -16.12 -2.14 1.51
N GLY A 26 -17.16 -2.69 0.85
CA GLY A 26 -18.09 -3.66 1.44
C GLY A 26 -17.71 -5.13 1.22
N VAL A 27 -16.62 -5.41 0.49
CA VAL A 27 -16.20 -6.79 0.18
C VAL A 27 -14.72 -6.95 0.52
N VAL A 28 -14.43 -7.73 1.55
CA VAL A 28 -13.04 -8.03 1.93
C VAL A 28 -12.39 -8.88 0.82
N PRO A 29 -11.29 -8.45 0.19
CA PRO A 29 -10.73 -9.15 -0.97
C PRO A 29 -10.10 -10.49 -0.60
N CYS A 30 -9.45 -10.57 0.57
CA CYS A 30 -8.73 -11.75 1.03
C CYS A 30 -9.04 -12.09 2.49
N ARG A 31 -8.58 -13.25 2.96
CA ARG A 31 -8.82 -13.69 4.35
C ARG A 31 -7.95 -12.89 5.32
N GLY A 32 -8.45 -12.67 6.54
CA GLY A 32 -7.66 -12.17 7.67
C GLY A 32 -8.09 -10.82 8.23
N LEU A 33 -8.91 -10.04 7.51
CA LEU A 33 -9.51 -8.80 8.02
C LEU A 33 -11.01 -8.96 8.25
N ARG A 34 -11.51 -8.29 9.28
CA ARG A 34 -12.94 -8.02 9.46
C ARG A 34 -13.37 -6.90 8.52
N ASP A 35 -14.68 -6.81 8.27
CA ASP A 35 -15.25 -5.84 7.31
C ASP A 35 -14.88 -4.39 7.63
N GLU A 36 -14.90 -4.00 8.91
CA GLU A 36 -14.51 -2.64 9.35
C GLU A 36 -13.01 -2.38 9.14
N GLU A 37 -12.17 -3.35 9.46
CA GLU A 37 -10.71 -3.23 9.28
C GLU A 37 -10.35 -3.10 7.80
N TRP A 38 -11.08 -3.80 6.94
CA TRP A 38 -10.93 -3.67 5.49
C TRP A 38 -11.36 -2.29 5.00
N ARG A 39 -12.54 -1.82 5.41
CA ARG A 39 -13.05 -0.51 5.01
C ARG A 39 -12.06 0.60 5.36
N GLU A 40 -11.54 0.56 6.58
CA GLU A 40 -10.55 1.53 7.04
C GLU A 40 -9.21 1.40 6.31
N THR A 41 -8.73 0.18 6.10
CA THR A 41 -7.50 -0.08 5.32
C THR A 41 -7.61 0.48 3.91
N LEU A 42 -8.71 0.20 3.21
CA LEU A 42 -8.94 0.69 1.85
C LEU A 42 -8.99 2.21 1.82
N ARG A 43 -9.74 2.84 2.73
CA ARG A 43 -9.81 4.31 2.85
C ARG A 43 -8.42 4.93 3.01
N ARG A 44 -7.64 4.43 3.98
CA ARG A 44 -6.31 4.96 4.29
C ARG A 44 -5.28 4.69 3.18
N CYS A 45 -5.36 3.55 2.51
CA CYS A 45 -4.51 3.27 1.35
C CYS A 45 -4.80 4.24 0.21
N THR A 46 -6.06 4.54 -0.06
CA THR A 46 -6.45 5.54 -1.07
C THR A 46 -5.93 6.92 -0.69
N GLU A 47 -6.14 7.36 0.56
CA GLU A 47 -5.60 8.63 1.07
C GLU A 47 -4.06 8.68 0.99
N PHE A 48 -3.38 7.57 1.24
CA PHE A 48 -1.93 7.47 1.07
C PHE A 48 -1.53 7.69 -0.39
N VAL A 49 -2.20 7.05 -1.36
CA VAL A 49 -1.86 7.21 -2.78
C VAL A 49 -2.09 8.65 -3.23
N ASP A 50 -3.20 9.26 -2.81
CA ASP A 50 -3.53 10.65 -3.17
C ASP A 50 -2.52 11.65 -2.61
N ARG A 51 -2.09 11.46 -1.35
CA ARG A 51 -1.21 12.40 -0.67
C ARG A 51 0.28 12.14 -0.89
N TRP A 52 0.67 10.88 -0.91
CA TRP A 52 2.06 10.44 -0.86
C TRP A 52 2.49 9.60 -2.06
N GLY A 53 1.58 9.21 -2.97
CA GLY A 53 1.87 8.23 -4.02
C GLY A 53 3.06 8.60 -4.91
N VAL A 54 3.10 9.85 -5.41
CA VAL A 54 4.22 10.35 -6.25
C VAL A 54 5.53 10.32 -5.46
N GLN A 55 5.53 10.90 -4.25
CA GLN A 55 6.71 10.93 -3.38
C GLN A 55 7.20 9.51 -3.02
N ALA A 56 6.31 8.58 -2.72
CA ALA A 56 6.65 7.20 -2.42
C ALA A 56 7.30 6.50 -3.62
N HIS A 57 6.75 6.71 -4.82
CA HIS A 57 7.31 6.16 -6.05
C HIS A 57 8.71 6.72 -6.34
N GLU A 58 8.90 8.04 -6.27
CA GLU A 58 10.19 8.70 -6.47
C GLU A 58 11.22 8.27 -5.41
N ALA A 59 10.77 8.03 -4.18
CA ALA A 59 11.57 7.47 -3.09
C ALA A 59 11.92 5.97 -3.28
N GLY A 60 11.43 5.33 -4.35
CA GLY A 60 11.73 3.95 -4.70
C GLY A 60 10.94 2.91 -3.92
N TRP A 61 9.77 3.26 -3.38
CA TRP A 61 8.81 2.29 -2.86
C TRP A 61 8.07 1.60 -4.01
N ASP A 62 7.98 0.28 -3.95
CA ASP A 62 7.29 -0.53 -4.96
C ASP A 62 5.93 -1.04 -4.47
N THR A 63 5.14 -1.53 -5.44
CA THR A 63 3.78 -2.01 -5.24
C THR A 63 3.68 -3.10 -4.17
N LEU A 64 4.58 -4.09 -4.17
CA LEU A 64 4.48 -5.26 -3.28
C LEU A 64 4.90 -4.91 -1.87
N ARG A 65 5.90 -4.03 -1.71
CA ARG A 65 6.30 -3.52 -0.40
C ARG A 65 5.22 -2.69 0.27
N LEU A 66 4.40 -1.98 -0.50
CA LEU A 66 3.31 -1.17 0.06
C LEU A 66 2.01 -1.96 0.22
N PHE A 67 1.57 -2.63 -0.85
CA PHE A 67 0.21 -3.19 -0.98
C PHE A 67 0.17 -4.71 -1.11
N GLY A 68 1.31 -5.38 -0.94
CA GLY A 68 1.39 -6.82 -1.10
C GLY A 68 0.63 -7.58 0.00
N VAL A 69 0.07 -8.72 -0.37
CA VAL A 69 -0.48 -9.73 0.53
C VAL A 69 0.05 -11.10 0.16
N GLY A 70 -0.01 -12.04 1.10
CA GLY A 70 0.34 -13.43 0.81
C GLY A 70 -0.64 -14.02 -0.22
N PRO A 71 -0.18 -14.68 -1.29
CA PRO A 71 -1.01 -15.07 -2.44
C PRO A 71 -2.08 -16.12 -2.10
N LYS A 72 -1.93 -16.83 -0.97
CA LYS A 72 -2.90 -17.82 -0.47
C LYS A 72 -3.47 -17.44 0.90
N THR A 73 -2.66 -16.81 1.73
CA THR A 73 -3.00 -16.48 3.12
C THR A 73 -3.75 -15.16 3.26
N GLY A 74 -3.73 -14.30 2.23
CA GLY A 74 -4.22 -12.93 2.37
C GLY A 74 -3.45 -12.21 3.46
N THR A 75 -4.18 -11.66 4.43
CA THR A 75 -3.65 -10.94 5.59
C THR A 75 -3.63 -11.74 6.89
N ILE A 76 -3.99 -13.04 6.87
CA ILE A 76 -3.96 -13.90 8.07
C ILE A 76 -2.59 -13.83 8.77
N ARG A 77 -1.52 -13.75 7.97
CA ARG A 77 -0.16 -13.49 8.43
C ARG A 77 0.20 -12.05 8.08
N GLY A 78 -0.06 -11.13 9.01
CA GLY A 78 0.26 -9.71 8.83
C GLY A 78 1.75 -9.46 8.62
N ASP A 79 2.62 -10.33 9.14
CA ASP A 79 4.05 -10.31 8.89
C ASP A 79 4.43 -10.65 7.45
N TYR A 80 3.50 -11.16 6.62
CA TYR A 80 3.65 -11.46 5.20
C TYR A 80 2.97 -10.45 4.27
N CYS A 81 2.63 -9.27 4.80
CA CYS A 81 2.00 -8.21 4.05
C CYS A 81 2.95 -7.03 3.80
N GLY A 82 2.56 -6.20 2.85
CA GLY A 82 3.16 -4.89 2.63
C GLY A 82 2.86 -3.93 3.79
N VAL A 83 3.63 -2.84 3.83
CA VAL A 83 3.62 -1.83 4.89
C VAL A 83 2.23 -1.24 5.17
N LEU A 84 1.39 -1.12 4.13
CA LEU A 84 0.06 -0.50 4.23
C LEU A 84 -1.07 -1.53 4.32
N ILE A 85 -0.78 -2.82 4.46
CA ILE A 85 -1.80 -3.86 4.52
C ILE A 85 -1.60 -4.75 5.76
N PRO A 86 -2.52 -4.73 6.75
CA PRO A 86 -3.55 -3.72 6.96
C PRO A 86 -2.96 -2.37 7.37
N LEU A 87 -3.72 -1.30 7.15
CA LEU A 87 -3.38 0.05 7.61
C LEU A 87 -4.53 0.60 8.45
N SER A 88 -4.25 0.84 9.73
CA SER A 88 -5.22 1.37 10.71
C SER A 88 -4.74 2.64 11.42
N VAL A 89 -3.56 3.15 11.03
CA VAL A 89 -2.91 4.32 11.64
C VAL A 89 -2.58 5.36 10.58
N ASP A 90 -2.32 6.59 11.02
CA ASP A 90 -1.95 7.69 10.12
C ASP A 90 -0.52 7.51 9.60
N VAL A 91 -0.33 7.92 8.34
CA VAL A 91 1.00 8.08 7.74
C VAL A 91 1.45 9.51 7.97
N HIS A 92 2.56 9.67 8.69
CA HIS A 92 3.11 10.97 9.05
C HIS A 92 4.21 11.43 8.10
N GLU A 93 4.99 10.49 7.57
CA GLU A 93 6.17 10.79 6.75
C GLU A 93 6.50 9.63 5.81
N VAL A 94 6.99 9.95 4.61
CA VAL A 94 7.45 9.00 3.59
C VAL A 94 8.81 9.46 3.07
N THR A 95 9.84 8.64 3.18
CA THR A 95 11.19 8.95 2.69
C THR A 95 11.73 7.80 1.84
N ALA A 96 12.90 8.00 1.24
CA ALA A 96 13.63 6.92 0.55
C ALA A 96 14.16 5.83 1.50
N GLU A 97 14.06 6.02 2.82
CA GLU A 97 14.55 5.06 3.81
C GLU A 97 13.42 4.43 4.61
N PHE A 98 12.37 5.17 4.95
CA PHE A 98 11.32 4.70 5.84
C PHE A 98 9.95 5.37 5.58
N ILE A 99 8.91 4.75 6.13
CA ILE A 99 7.58 5.36 6.31
C ILE A 99 7.27 5.40 7.81
N LYS A 100 6.88 6.57 8.32
CA LYS A 100 6.45 6.75 9.71
C LYS A 100 4.95 6.59 9.83
N LEU A 101 4.51 5.63 10.66
CA LEU A 101 3.11 5.19 10.78
C LEU A 101 2.72 5.12 12.24
N GLY A 102 1.83 6.00 12.71
CA GLY A 102 1.48 6.09 14.13
C GLY A 102 2.72 6.04 15.05
N LYS A 103 2.82 4.99 15.89
CA LYS A 103 3.94 4.80 16.83
C LYS A 103 5.16 4.06 16.26
N TRP A 104 5.10 3.50 15.06
CA TRP A 104 6.15 2.65 14.49
C TRP A 104 6.70 3.21 13.17
N THR A 105 7.78 2.61 12.69
CA THR A 105 8.50 3.01 11.47
C THR A 105 8.75 1.76 10.64
N ALA A 106 8.35 1.78 9.37
CA ALA A 106 8.65 0.72 8.41
C ALA A 106 9.86 1.12 7.58
N TYR A 107 10.91 0.30 7.56
CA TYR A 107 12.12 0.60 6.79
C TYR A 107 12.10 -0.07 5.42
N ARG A 108 12.47 0.69 4.39
CA ARG A 108 12.49 0.20 3.00
C ARG A 108 13.54 -0.89 2.79
N HIS A 109 14.66 -0.86 3.52
CA HIS A 109 15.71 -1.88 3.33
C HIS A 109 15.31 -3.26 3.84
N GLU A 110 14.21 -3.38 4.60
CA GLU A 110 13.72 -4.67 5.03
C GLU A 110 13.34 -5.55 3.82
N PRO A 111 13.61 -6.86 3.89
CA PRO A 111 13.31 -7.76 2.79
C PRO A 111 11.81 -7.85 2.54
N VAL A 112 11.46 -8.16 1.28
CA VAL A 112 10.09 -8.58 0.94
C VAL A 112 9.73 -9.76 1.84
N LYS A 113 8.63 -9.64 2.56
CA LYS A 113 8.32 -10.53 3.68
C LYS A 113 7.98 -11.95 3.25
N MET A 114 7.47 -12.13 2.03
CA MET A 114 7.09 -13.41 1.46
C MET A 114 7.37 -13.45 -0.05
N PRO A 115 8.05 -14.48 -0.57
CA PRO A 115 8.15 -14.69 -2.01
C PRO A 115 6.77 -14.90 -2.65
N GLY A 116 6.55 -14.28 -3.82
CA GLY A 116 5.30 -14.44 -4.59
C GLY A 116 4.10 -13.67 -4.02
N MET A 117 4.33 -12.66 -3.17
CA MET A 117 3.28 -11.70 -2.80
C MET A 117 2.61 -11.12 -4.05
N VAL A 118 1.32 -10.84 -3.92
CA VAL A 118 0.52 -10.18 -4.94
C VAL A 118 -0.03 -8.87 -4.38
N PRO A 119 -0.25 -7.83 -5.20
CA PRO A 119 -1.01 -6.67 -4.75
C PRO A 119 -2.40 -7.10 -4.28
N VAL A 120 -2.94 -6.45 -3.25
CA VAL A 120 -4.24 -6.83 -2.65
C VAL A 120 -5.39 -6.88 -3.68
N TRP A 121 -5.35 -6.05 -4.73
CA TRP A 121 -6.35 -6.05 -5.81
C TRP A 121 -6.21 -7.20 -6.82
N GLU A 122 -5.10 -7.94 -6.79
CA GLU A 122 -4.88 -9.13 -7.63
C GLU A 122 -5.11 -10.43 -6.86
N PHE A 123 -5.46 -10.36 -5.56
CA PHE A 123 -5.73 -11.56 -4.77
C PHE A 123 -6.95 -12.29 -5.34
N LYS A 124 -6.71 -13.48 -5.91
CA LYS A 124 -7.74 -14.39 -6.40
C LYS A 124 -8.18 -15.29 -5.25
N ARG A 125 -9.44 -15.16 -4.84
CA ARG A 125 -10.04 -16.08 -3.86
C ARG A 125 -10.14 -17.50 -4.39
#